data_AF-A0A8B6N1J1-F1
#
_entry.id   AF-A0A8B6N1J1-F1
#
_cell.length_a   1.000
_cell.length_b   1.000
_cell.length_c   1.000
_cell.angle_alpha   90.00
_cell.angle_beta   90.00
_cell.angle_gamma   90.00
#
_symmetry.space_group_name_H-M   'P 1'
#
loop_
_entity.id
_entity.type
_entity.pdbx_description
1 polymer ?
#
loop_
_entity_poly.entity_id
_entity_poly.type
_entity_poly.pdbx_seq_one_letter_code
_entity_poly.pdbx_strand_id
1 'polypeptide(L)' 'MFSAFSSLYLTRGNQLYTEDGKELYIDPTSQKRTLHTQYEPGFIEARDKSPLELLIENKELLD' A
#
# COMPACT_ATOMS: atom_id res chain seq x y z
N MET A 1 -7.93 5.32 26.75
CA MET A 1 -6.49 5.46 26.45
C MET A 1 -6.29 4.93 25.02
N PHE A 2 -6.01 5.85 24.08
CA PHE A 2 -5.64 5.70 22.67
C PHE A 2 -6.35 4.65 21.77
N SER A 3 -7.43 5.05 21.10
CA SER A 3 -7.91 4.40 19.88
C SER A 3 -7.67 5.32 18.68
N ALA A 4 -6.40 5.57 18.37
CA ALA A 4 -5.97 6.17 17.10
C ALA A 4 -5.14 5.18 16.26
N PHE A 5 -5.00 3.94 16.74
CA PHE A 5 -4.20 2.88 16.13
C PHE A 5 -5.00 1.93 15.24
N SER A 6 -6.33 2.04 15.10
CA SER A 6 -7.10 1.03 14.36
C SER A 6 -7.13 1.25 12.85
N SER A 7 -7.39 2.46 12.35
CA SER A 7 -7.66 2.66 10.91
C SER A 7 -6.41 2.58 10.01
N LEU A 8 -5.24 3.04 10.47
CA LEU A 8 -4.03 3.07 9.64
C LEU A 8 -3.49 1.65 9.36
N TYR A 9 -3.68 0.70 10.28
CA TYR A 9 -3.26 -0.69 10.10
C TYR A 9 -4.25 -1.49 9.24
N LEU A 10 -5.54 -1.17 9.30
CA LEU A 10 -6.59 -1.80 8.49
C LEU A 10 -6.52 -1.42 7.00
N THR A 11 -5.70 -0.42 6.64
CA THR A 11 -5.64 0.14 5.29
C THR A 11 -4.28 0.02 4.62
N ARG A 12 -3.36 -0.76 5.21
CA ARG A 12 -2.05 -1.02 4.64
C ARG A 12 -1.98 -2.44 4.07
N GLY A 13 -2.02 -2.54 2.75
CA GLY A 13 -1.90 -3.81 2.02
C GLY A 13 -0.49 -4.42 2.14
N ASN A 14 -0.28 -5.59 1.56
CA ASN A 14 1.05 -6.21 1.54
C ASN A 14 1.96 -5.52 0.53
N GLN A 15 3.20 -5.29 0.93
CA GLN A 15 4.22 -4.77 0.01
C GLN A 15 4.55 -5.83 -1.03
N LEU A 16 4.67 -5.38 -2.28
CA LEU A 16 5.03 -6.24 -3.40
C LEU A 16 6.54 -6.31 -3.55
N TYR A 17 7.00 -7.49 -3.93
CA TYR A 17 8.38 -7.81 -4.21
C TYR A 17 8.46 -8.55 -5.55
N THR A 18 9.63 -8.47 -6.17
CA THR A 18 10.04 -9.37 -7.25
C THR A 18 10.28 -10.79 -6.72
N GLU A 19 10.36 -11.78 -7.62
CA GLU A 19 10.65 -13.17 -7.25
C GLU A 19 12.00 -13.32 -6.54
N ASP A 20 12.99 -12.48 -6.86
CA ASP A 20 14.30 -12.42 -6.21
C ASP A 20 14.29 -11.58 -4.91
N GLY A 21 13.13 -11.12 -4.46
CA GLY A 21 12.94 -10.47 -3.16
C GLY A 21 13.25 -8.97 -3.14
N LYS A 22 13.44 -8.32 -4.30
CA LYS A 22 13.60 -6.85 -4.36
C LYS A 22 12.27 -6.15 -4.21
N GLU A 23 12.28 -5.07 -3.45
CA GLU A 23 11.14 -4.18 -3.27
C GLU A 23 10.69 -3.58 -4.59
N LEU A 24 9.38 -3.41 -4.73
CA LEU A 24 8.75 -2.72 -5.84
C LEU A 24 8.19 -1.37 -5.38
N TYR A 25 8.25 -0.38 -6.26
CA TYR A 25 7.79 0.97 -6.03
C TYR A 25 6.89 1.45 -7.17
N ILE A 26 6.07 2.45 -6.89
CA ILE A 26 5.17 3.10 -7.84
C ILE A 26 5.43 4.61 -7.77
N ASP A 27 5.47 5.25 -8.93
CA ASP A 27 5.32 6.70 -9.05
C ASP A 27 3.83 7.07 -8.87
N PRO A 28 3.43 7.70 -7.75
CA PRO A 28 2.03 8.06 -7.53
C PRO A 28 1.54 9.17 -8.48
N THR A 29 2.45 9.88 -9.14
CA THR A 29 2.14 10.96 -10.09
C THR A 29 1.92 10.45 -11.51
N SER A 30 2.37 9.22 -11.80
CA SER A 30 2.17 8.60 -13.10
C SER A 30 0.74 8.09 -13.26
N GLN A 31 0.10 8.42 -14.38
CA GLN A 31 -1.22 7.86 -14.73
C GLN A 31 -1.20 6.33 -14.88
N LYS A 32 -0.03 5.77 -15.20
CA LYS A 32 0.18 4.32 -15.26
C LYS A 32 0.86 3.88 -13.98
N ARG A 33 0.25 2.94 -13.25
CA ARG A 33 0.87 2.23 -12.10
C ARG A 33 2.01 1.33 -12.57
N THR A 34 3.07 1.94 -13.07
CA THR A 34 4.28 1.25 -13.48
C THR A 34 5.02 0.82 -12.23
N LEU A 35 5.52 -0.41 -12.23
CA LEU A 35 6.30 -0.97 -11.14
C LEU A 35 7.78 -0.72 -11.40
N HIS A 36 8.47 -0.21 -10.39
CA HIS A 36 9.89 0.11 -10.43
C HIS A 36 10.62 -0.71 -9.36
N THR A 37 11.75 -1.31 -9.71
CA THR A 37 12.62 -2.04 -8.76
C THR A 37 13.67 -1.13 -8.12
N GLN A 38 13.85 0.08 -8.66
CA GLN A 38 14.73 1.11 -8.12
C GLN A 38 13.90 2.20 -7.48
N TYR A 39 14.27 2.58 -6.25
CA TYR A 39 13.66 3.72 -5.57
C TYR A 39 14.13 5.04 -6.18
N GLU A 40 13.19 5.97 -6.36
CA GLU A 40 13.42 7.37 -6.68
C GLU A 40 12.67 8.26 -5.67
N PRO A 41 13.18 9.46 -5.33
CA PRO A 41 12.49 10.37 -4.44
C PRO A 41 11.06 10.69 -4.92
N GLY A 42 10.08 10.43 -4.06
CA GLY A 42 8.66 10.61 -4.36
C GLY A 42 7.93 9.33 -4.79
N PHE A 43 8.66 8.24 -5.07
CA PHE A 43 8.04 6.94 -5.24
C PHE A 43 7.54 6.39 -3.90
N ILE A 44 6.49 5.59 -3.96
CA ILE A 44 5.90 4.88 -2.83
C ILE A 44 6.06 3.37 -3.00
N GLU A 45 6.10 2.62 -1.90
CA GLU A 45 6.10 1.15 -1.94
C GLU A 45 4.88 0.64 -2.72
N ALA A 46 5.10 -0.28 -3.65
CA ALA A 46 4.04 -0.96 -4.36
C ALA A 46 3.31 -1.90 -3.39
N ARG A 47 1.98 -1.86 -3.40
CA ARG A 47 1.11 -2.64 -2.52
C ARG A 47 0.10 -3.41 -3.36
N ASP A 48 -0.29 -4.59 -2.87
CA ASP A 48 -1.25 -5.48 -3.53
C ASP A 48 -2.65 -4.87 -3.69
N LYS A 49 -3.08 -4.07 -2.71
CA LYS A 49 -4.40 -3.43 -2.67
C LYS A 49 -4.31 -1.94 -2.36
N SER A 50 -5.25 -1.18 -2.92
CA SER A 50 -5.38 0.23 -2.56
C SER A 50 -6.00 0.39 -1.16
N PRO A 51 -5.72 1.51 -0.46
CA PRO A 51 -6.34 1.80 0.83
C PRO A 51 -7.88 1.73 0.80
N LEU A 52 -8.52 2.09 -0.32
CA LEU A 52 -9.98 2.04 -0.46
C LEU A 52 -10.52 0.61 -0.54
N GLU A 53 -9.84 -0.28 -1.28
CA GLU A 53 -10.20 -1.70 -1.32
C GLU A 53 -10.12 -2.31 0.09
N LEU A 54 -9.06 -1.99 0.82
CA LEU A 54 -8.89 -2.45 2.20
C LEU A 54 -9.93 -1.87 3.16
N LEU A 55 -10.32 -0.61 3.00
CA LEU A 55 -11.42 -0.02 3.78
C LEU A 55 -12.74 -0.77 3.56
N ILE A 56 -13.02 -1.15 2.32
CA ILE A 56 -14.24 -1.90 1.97
C ILE A 56 -14.17 -3.32 2.56
N GLU A 57 -13.03 -4.00 2.44
CA GLU A 57 -12.83 -5.35 2.97
C GLU A 57 -12.90 -5.42 4.50
N ASN A 58 -12.39 -4.40 5.19
CA ASN A 58 -12.35 -4.34 6.64
C ASN A 58 -13.52 -3.56 7.24
N LYS A 59 -14.54 -3.23 6.45
CA LYS A 59 -15.66 -2.40 6.89
C LYS A 59 -16.32 -2.91 8.18
N GLU A 60 -16.49 -4.22 8.32
CA GLU A 60 -17.11 -4.84 9.50
C GLU A 60 -16.26 -4.78 10.76
N LEU A 61 -14.95 -4.50 10.64
CA LEU A 61 -14.04 -4.31 11.78
C LEU A 61 -14.04 -2.86 12.28
N LEU A 62 -14.74 -1.96 11.59
CA LEU A 62 -14.86 -0.54 11.92
C LEU A 62 -16.16 -0.19 12.65
N ASP A 63 -17.12 -1.13 12.72
CA ASP A 63 -18.43 -0.99 13.39
C ASP A 63 -18.39 -1.40 14.87
#